data_AF-V4MCD7-F1
#
_entry.id   AF-V4MCD7-F1
#
_cell.length_a   1.000
_cell.length_b   1.000
_cell.length_c   1.000
_cell.angle_alpha   90.00
_cell.angle_beta   90.00
_cell.angle_gamma   90.00
#
_symmetry.space_group_name_H-M   'P 1'
#
loop_
_entity.id
_entity.type
_entity.pdbx_description
1 polymer ?
#
loop_
_entity_poly.entity_id
_entity_poly.type
_entity_poly.pdbx_seq_one_letter_code
_entity_poly.pdbx_strand_id
1 'polypeptide(L)'
;MIFQFCQAADLTCSSPKLSKSRSTPSLIAVLFCQSGIVKVNAVRGIAAHILSRESITGLILVLQSHITNQAWNSFELFSFKVELFQITDLLVNITKHVLRPKHQVLNDKEKKSLLKKFSIEEKQLPRLSKQDPTVRYYGLEEGQVVKVTYKDDLTESNVTYRCVW
;
A
#
# COMPACT_ATOMS: atom_id res chain seq x y z
N MET A 1 0.23 -5.83 -4.83
CA MET A 1 -1.15 -5.62 -5.32
C MET A 1 -1.16 -4.61 -6.47
N ILE A 2 -0.51 -3.45 -6.31
CA ILE A 2 -0.48 -2.35 -7.30
C ILE A 2 0.20 -2.72 -8.63
N PHE A 3 1.34 -3.41 -8.61
CA PHE A 3 2.05 -3.79 -9.84
C PHE A 3 1.30 -4.78 -10.73
N GLN A 4 0.45 -5.63 -10.14
CA GLN A 4 -0.38 -6.56 -10.90
C GLN A 4 -1.52 -5.83 -11.63
N PHE A 5 -1.89 -4.62 -11.17
CA PHE A 5 -2.83 -3.74 -11.86
C PHE A 5 -2.17 -2.92 -12.98
N CYS A 6 -0.92 -2.48 -12.81
CA CYS A 6 -0.17 -1.79 -13.87
C CYS A 6 0.12 -2.68 -15.09
N GLN A 7 0.47 -3.95 -14.90
CA GLN A 7 0.73 -4.86 -16.04
C GLN A 7 -0.53 -5.21 -16.85
N ALA A 8 -1.73 -4.95 -16.34
CA ALA A 8 -3.02 -5.16 -17.03
C ALA A 8 -3.61 -3.86 -17.60
N ALA A 9 -2.86 -2.76 -17.60
CA ALA A 9 -3.32 -1.46 -18.06
C ALA A 9 -2.52 -1.00 -19.28
N ASP A 10 -3.15 -1.09 -20.46
CA ASP A 10 -2.81 -0.20 -21.57
C ASP A 10 -2.90 1.25 -21.06
N LEU A 11 -1.87 2.04 -21.36
CA LEU A 11 -1.62 3.41 -20.87
C LEU A 11 -2.65 4.46 -21.35
N THR A 12 -3.78 4.05 -21.93
CA THR A 12 -4.87 4.93 -22.34
C THR A 12 -5.99 4.89 -21.29
N CYS A 13 -6.00 5.88 -20.40
CA CYS A 13 -6.95 5.98 -19.29
C CYS A 13 -8.17 6.82 -19.66
N SER A 14 -9.38 6.26 -19.52
CA SER A 14 -10.62 7.04 -19.40
C SER A 14 -11.63 6.46 -18.41
N SER A 15 -11.36 5.34 -17.73
CA SER A 15 -12.27 4.76 -16.73
C SER A 15 -11.54 4.18 -15.51
N PRO A 16 -12.03 4.44 -14.28
CA PRO A 16 -11.53 3.77 -13.07
C PRO A 16 -11.66 2.26 -13.23
N LYS A 17 -10.56 1.53 -13.02
CA LYS A 17 -10.61 0.06 -12.93
C LYS A 17 -10.92 -0.32 -11.49
N LEU A 18 -12.05 -0.98 -11.32
CA LEU A 18 -12.55 -1.45 -10.02
C LEU A 18 -12.08 -2.87 -9.80
N SER A 19 -11.47 -3.15 -8.63
CA SER A 19 -11.00 -4.49 -8.32
C SER A 19 -11.50 -4.95 -6.95
N LYS A 20 -11.83 -6.24 -6.85
CA LYS A 20 -12.16 -6.91 -5.60
C LYS A 20 -10.91 -7.62 -5.07
N SER A 21 -10.53 -7.34 -3.83
CA SER A 21 -9.44 -8.09 -3.17
C SER A 21 -9.90 -9.52 -2.84
N ARG A 22 -8.99 -10.49 -2.84
CA ARG A 22 -9.29 -11.92 -2.65
C ARG A 22 -9.60 -12.33 -1.20
N SER A 23 -9.48 -11.44 -0.22
CA SER A 23 -9.55 -11.78 1.20
C SER A 23 -10.55 -10.97 2.02
N THR A 24 -11.09 -9.86 1.49
CA THR A 24 -12.22 -9.11 2.08
C THR A 24 -13.09 -8.53 0.95
N PRO A 25 -14.41 -8.34 1.15
CA PRO A 25 -15.29 -7.67 0.17
C PRO A 25 -15.05 -6.15 0.12
N SER A 26 -13.80 -5.73 0.28
CA SER A 26 -13.35 -4.35 0.20
C SER A 26 -13.13 -4.01 -1.27
N LEU A 27 -13.98 -3.16 -1.80
CA LEU A 27 -13.87 -2.63 -3.15
C LEU A 27 -12.77 -1.57 -3.17
N ILE A 28 -11.71 -1.81 -3.97
CA ILE A 28 -10.59 -0.89 -4.11
C ILE A 28 -10.59 -0.34 -5.55
N ALA A 29 -10.67 0.98 -5.66
CA ALA A 29 -10.60 1.68 -6.94
C ALA A 29 -9.16 2.11 -7.22
N VAL A 30 -8.69 1.89 -8.46
CA VAL A 30 -7.38 2.37 -8.92
C VAL A 30 -7.61 3.42 -10.02
N LEU A 31 -7.04 4.61 -9.81
CA LEU A 31 -7.16 5.75 -10.71
C LEU A 31 -5.78 6.23 -11.15
N PHE A 32 -5.61 6.39 -12.46
CA PHE A 32 -4.42 6.99 -13.05
C PHE A 32 -4.73 8.43 -13.42
N CYS A 33 -4.01 9.36 -12.80
CA CYS A 33 -4.12 10.77 -13.15
C CYS A 33 -3.38 11.04 -14.47
N GLN A 34 -4.04 11.77 -15.37
CA GLN A 34 -3.44 12.23 -16.62
C GLN A 34 -2.27 13.18 -16.35
N SER A 35 -1.46 13.41 -17.39
CA SER A 35 -0.23 14.21 -17.32
C SER A 35 -0.54 15.65 -16.88
N GLY A 36 0.13 16.11 -15.81
CA GLY A 36 -0.04 17.45 -15.25
C GLY A 36 -0.03 17.48 -13.73
N ILE A 37 0.02 18.69 -13.16
CA ILE A 37 -0.05 18.91 -11.71
C ILE A 37 -1.48 18.68 -11.25
N VAL A 38 -1.68 17.81 -10.25
CA VAL A 38 -3.01 17.56 -9.68
C VAL A 38 -3.42 18.72 -8.77
N LYS A 39 -4.46 19.45 -9.20
CA LYS A 39 -5.09 20.56 -8.47
C LYS A 39 -6.41 20.12 -7.83
N VAL A 40 -6.97 20.97 -6.95
CA VAL A 40 -8.22 20.71 -6.21
C VAL A 40 -9.39 20.35 -7.14
N ASN A 41 -9.48 20.98 -8.32
CA ASN A 41 -10.54 20.68 -9.28
C ASN A 41 -10.53 19.22 -9.77
N ALA A 42 -9.33 18.65 -9.96
CA ALA A 42 -9.19 17.25 -10.34
C ALA A 42 -9.64 16.32 -9.21
N VAL A 43 -9.29 16.64 -7.96
CA VAL A 43 -9.74 15.87 -6.78
C VAL A 43 -11.25 15.91 -6.62
N ARG A 44 -11.89 17.07 -6.84
CA ARG A 44 -13.37 17.18 -6.85
C ARG A 44 -14.01 16.34 -7.96
N GLY A 45 -13.42 16.32 -9.15
CA GLY A 45 -13.86 15.45 -10.24
C GLY A 45 -13.78 13.98 -9.86
N ILE A 46 -12.67 13.55 -9.26
CA ILE A 46 -12.48 12.19 -8.73
C ILE A 46 -13.54 11.86 -7.68
N ALA A 47 -13.82 12.79 -6.74
CA ALA A 47 -14.85 12.63 -5.72
C ALA A 47 -16.22 12.35 -6.34
N ALA A 48 -16.64 13.16 -7.31
CA ALA A 48 -17.93 13.03 -7.99
C ALA A 48 -18.05 11.69 -8.76
N HIS A 49 -16.96 11.25 -9.38
CA HIS A 49 -16.91 9.96 -10.07
C HIS A 49 -17.00 8.75 -9.12
N ILE A 50 -16.47 8.87 -7.90
CA ILE A 50 -16.49 7.79 -6.88
C ILE A 50 -17.85 7.76 -6.18
N LEU A 51 -18.39 8.91 -5.77
CA LEU A 51 -19.70 9.02 -5.12
C LEU A 51 -20.86 8.45 -5.95
N SER A 52 -20.72 8.47 -7.28
CA SER A 52 -21.74 7.95 -8.19
C SER A 52 -21.70 6.43 -8.40
N ARG A 53 -20.66 5.71 -7.93
CA ARG A 53 -20.37 4.33 -8.34
C ARG A 53 -20.01 3.36 -7.20
N GLU A 54 -20.86 3.25 -6.16
CA GLU A 54 -20.75 2.30 -5.02
C GLU A 54 -19.88 2.75 -3.82
N SER A 55 -20.08 2.08 -2.67
CA SER A 55 -19.34 2.29 -1.43
C SER A 55 -17.92 1.71 -1.50
N ILE A 56 -17.01 2.47 -2.10
CA ILE A 56 -15.59 2.13 -2.18
C ILE A 56 -14.95 2.22 -0.78
N THR A 57 -14.17 1.21 -0.43
CA THR A 57 -13.45 1.15 0.87
C THR A 57 -12.04 1.73 0.81
N GLY A 58 -11.46 1.80 -0.39
CA GLY A 58 -10.13 2.37 -0.58
C GLY A 58 -9.89 2.84 -2.01
N LEU A 59 -9.07 3.89 -2.14
CA LEU A 59 -8.70 4.51 -3.40
C LEU A 59 -7.17 4.55 -3.54
N ILE A 60 -6.66 4.01 -4.64
CA ILE A 60 -5.25 4.10 -5.01
C ILE A 60 -5.14 5.06 -6.19
N LEU A 61 -4.40 6.15 -6.01
CA LEU A 61 -4.17 7.18 -7.01
C LEU A 61 -2.73 7.12 -7.49
N VAL A 62 -2.55 6.91 -8.79
CA VAL A 62 -1.24 6.91 -9.45
C VAL A 62 -1.04 8.24 -10.17
N LEU A 63 -0.01 8.97 -9.74
CA LEU A 63 0.34 10.30 -10.21
C LEU A 63 1.55 10.26 -11.15
N GLN A 64 1.49 10.99 -12.25
CA GLN A 64 2.67 11.22 -13.11
C GLN A 64 3.57 12.36 -12.61
N SER A 65 2.97 13.37 -11.95
CA SER A 65 3.66 14.54 -11.42
C SER A 65 3.31 14.74 -9.94
N HIS A 66 3.68 15.89 -9.37
CA HIS A 66 3.36 16.23 -7.99
C HIS A 66 1.91 16.70 -7.83
N ILE A 67 1.42 16.61 -6.59
CA ILE A 67 0.13 17.15 -6.17
C ILE A 67 0.35 18.44 -5.37
N THR A 68 -0.58 19.39 -5.48
CA THR A 68 -0.52 20.60 -4.64
C THR A 68 -0.98 20.29 -3.21
N ASN A 69 -0.41 20.95 -2.20
CA ASN A 69 -0.82 20.75 -0.80
C ASN A 69 -2.32 21.00 -0.57
N GLN A 70 -2.92 21.95 -1.29
CA GLN A 70 -4.36 22.20 -1.23
C GLN A 70 -5.19 20.99 -1.72
N ALA A 71 -4.72 20.33 -2.78
CA ALA A 71 -5.36 19.13 -3.29
C ALA A 71 -5.14 17.93 -2.36
N TRP A 72 -3.98 17.85 -1.71
CA TRP A 72 -3.69 16.85 -0.68
C TRP A 72 -4.66 16.93 0.50
N ASN A 73 -4.82 18.13 1.08
CA ASN A 73 -5.73 18.35 2.21
C ASN A 73 -7.20 18.06 1.85
N SER A 74 -7.55 18.15 0.55
CA SER A 74 -8.90 17.80 0.09
C SER A 74 -9.18 16.30 0.20
N PHE A 75 -8.15 15.44 0.30
CA PHE A 75 -8.35 14.00 0.50
C PHE A 75 -8.78 13.64 1.92
N GLU A 76 -8.51 14.49 2.91
CA GLU A 76 -8.93 14.26 4.31
C GLU A 76 -10.46 14.23 4.46
N LEU A 77 -11.18 14.79 3.49
CA LEU A 77 -12.65 14.80 3.45
C LEU A 77 -13.24 13.46 2.99
N PHE A 78 -12.44 12.54 2.46
CA PHE A 78 -12.93 11.23 2.05
C PHE A 78 -13.12 10.30 3.25
N SER A 79 -14.25 9.61 3.30
CA SER A 79 -14.54 8.62 4.35
C SER A 79 -13.81 7.29 4.18
N PHE A 80 -13.00 7.15 3.12
CA PHE A 80 -12.27 5.93 2.77
C PHE A 80 -10.77 6.21 2.67
N LYS A 81 -9.96 5.14 2.79
CA LYS A 81 -8.50 5.25 2.74
C LYS A 81 -8.03 5.65 1.35
N VAL A 82 -7.22 6.71 1.26
CA VAL A 82 -6.59 7.16 0.00
C VAL A 82 -5.09 6.94 0.06
N GLU A 83 -4.55 6.19 -0.91
CA GLU A 83 -3.11 5.98 -1.07
C GLU A 83 -2.63 6.60 -2.38
N LEU A 84 -1.64 7.49 -2.30
CA LEU A 84 -0.98 8.04 -3.50
C LEU A 84 0.27 7.24 -3.83
N PHE A 85 0.52 7.06 -5.12
CA PHE A 85 1.75 6.51 -5.67
C PHE A 85 2.24 7.37 -6.82
N GLN A 86 3.55 7.61 -6.88
CA GLN A 86 4.14 8.17 -8.09
C GLN A 86 4.34 7.05 -9.10
N ILE A 87 4.16 7.36 -10.38
CA ILE A 87 4.37 6.38 -11.45
C ILE A 87 5.81 5.88 -11.47
N THR A 88 6.77 6.73 -11.08
CA THR A 88 8.20 6.40 -10.95
C THR A 88 8.45 5.27 -9.95
N ASP A 89 7.75 5.29 -8.81
CA ASP A 89 7.83 4.25 -7.77
C ASP A 89 7.26 2.91 -8.27
N LEU A 90 6.39 2.96 -9.29
CA LEU A 90 5.71 1.81 -9.89
C LEU A 90 6.40 1.30 -11.16
N LEU A 91 7.54 1.85 -11.57
CA LEU A 91 8.28 1.36 -12.73
C LEU A 91 9.00 0.04 -12.44
N VAL A 92 9.53 -0.12 -11.22
CA VAL A 92 10.31 -1.29 -10.82
C VAL A 92 9.64 -2.02 -9.68
N ASN A 93 9.31 -3.29 -9.89
CA ASN A 93 8.69 -4.08 -8.84
C ASN A 93 9.74 -4.46 -7.78
N ILE A 94 9.78 -3.69 -6.70
CA ILE A 94 10.66 -3.93 -5.56
C ILE A 94 10.55 -5.37 -5.03
N THR A 95 9.39 -6.03 -5.21
CA THR A 95 9.17 -7.38 -4.70
C THR A 95 9.94 -8.48 -5.41
N LYS A 96 10.39 -8.22 -6.64
CA LYS A 96 11.10 -9.16 -7.51
C LYS A 96 12.62 -9.00 -7.47
N HIS A 97 13.13 -8.06 -6.68
CA HIS A 97 14.56 -7.86 -6.53
C HIS A 97 15.24 -9.10 -5.89
N VAL A 98 16.42 -9.48 -6.38
CA VAL A 98 17.15 -10.69 -5.96
C VAL A 98 17.46 -10.68 -4.46
N LEU A 99 17.92 -9.54 -3.93
CA LEU A 99 18.30 -9.40 -2.51
C LEU A 99 17.10 -9.16 -1.57
N ARG A 100 15.86 -9.36 -2.03
CA ARG A 100 14.69 -9.05 -1.21
C ARG A 100 14.30 -10.23 -0.32
N PRO A 101 14.15 -10.02 1.00
CA PRO A 101 13.62 -11.07 1.88
C PRO A 101 12.12 -11.28 1.69
N LYS A 102 11.63 -12.44 2.12
CA LYS A 102 10.20 -12.73 2.11
C LYS A 102 9.53 -12.04 3.30
N HIS A 103 8.49 -11.27 3.02
CA HIS A 103 7.72 -10.55 4.02
C HIS A 103 6.34 -11.20 4.17
N GLN A 104 5.95 -11.52 5.40
CA GLN A 104 4.64 -12.06 5.75
C GLN A 104 4.04 -11.21 6.87
N VAL A 105 2.84 -10.67 6.65
CA VAL A 105 2.09 -9.96 7.68
C VAL A 105 1.51 -10.98 8.66
N LEU A 106 1.70 -10.75 9.95
CA LEU A 106 1.14 -11.59 11.00
C LEU A 106 -0.28 -11.17 11.34
N ASN A 107 -1.15 -12.15 11.59
CA ASN A 107 -2.47 -11.90 12.15
C ASN A 107 -2.39 -11.58 13.65
N ASP A 108 -3.45 -10.98 14.22
CA ASP A 108 -3.49 -10.61 15.65
C ASP A 108 -3.24 -11.79 16.59
N LYS A 109 -3.73 -12.98 16.23
CA LYS A 109 -3.50 -14.22 16.99
C LYS A 109 -2.02 -14.60 16.96
N GLU A 110 -1.39 -14.56 15.80
CA GLU A 110 0.03 -14.89 15.62
C GLU A 110 0.93 -13.87 16.32
N LYS A 111 0.59 -12.58 16.23
CA LYS A 111 1.26 -11.49 16.97
C LYS A 111 1.21 -11.75 18.47
N LYS A 112 0.05 -12.07 19.04
CA LYS A 112 -0.10 -12.37 20.48
C LYS A 112 0.71 -13.60 20.90
N SER A 113 0.67 -14.67 20.10
CA SER A 113 1.48 -15.87 20.34
C SER A 113 2.97 -15.59 20.30
N LEU A 114 3.42 -14.72 19.39
CA LEU A 114 4.82 -14.32 19.26
C LEU A 114 5.30 -13.54 20.47
N LEU A 115 4.56 -12.50 20.87
CA LEU A 115 4.90 -11.67 22.04
C LEU A 115 4.96 -12.53 23.32
N LYS A 116 4.02 -13.48 23.46
CA LYS A 116 4.02 -14.43 24.59
C LYS A 116 5.19 -15.42 24.53
N LYS A 117 5.55 -15.92 23.35
CA LYS A 117 6.65 -16.89 23.17
C LYS A 117 8.00 -16.31 23.58
N PHE A 118 8.26 -15.06 23.23
CA PHE A 118 9.52 -14.39 23.55
C PHE A 118 9.45 -13.55 24.83
N SER A 119 8.29 -13.49 25.50
CA SER A 119 8.04 -12.66 26.68
C SER A 119 8.46 -11.20 26.47
N ILE A 120 8.14 -10.64 25.30
CA ILE A 120 8.47 -9.25 24.92
C ILE A 120 7.23 -8.42 24.72
N GLU A 121 7.39 -7.11 24.89
CA GLU A 121 6.41 -6.10 24.53
C GLU A 121 6.53 -5.68 23.06
N GLU A 122 5.44 -5.20 22.48
CA GLU A 122 5.42 -4.71 21.09
C GLU A 122 6.43 -3.59 20.84
N LYS A 123 6.68 -2.73 21.83
CA LYS A 123 7.63 -1.62 21.76
C LYS A 123 9.09 -2.06 21.64
N GLN A 124 9.38 -3.30 22.04
CA GLN A 124 10.72 -3.89 21.99
C GLN A 124 11.05 -4.50 20.63
N LEU A 125 10.05 -4.65 19.75
CA LEU A 125 10.28 -5.13 18.39
C LEU A 125 11.04 -4.06 17.59
N PRO A 126 11.99 -4.47 16.72
CA PRO A 126 12.62 -3.56 15.78
C PRO A 126 11.56 -2.82 14.94
N ARG A 127 11.74 -1.50 14.82
CA ARG A 127 10.78 -0.65 14.12
C ARG A 127 10.98 -0.72 12.61
N LEU A 128 9.88 -0.66 11.89
CA LEU A 128 9.83 -0.54 10.44
C LEU A 128 9.08 0.76 10.12
N SER A 129 9.75 1.69 9.47
CA SER A 129 9.18 3.00 9.14
C SER A 129 7.99 2.86 8.18
N LYS A 130 6.93 3.64 8.43
CA LYS A 130 5.79 3.77 7.52
C LYS A 130 6.17 4.20 6.09
N GLN A 131 7.27 4.94 5.95
CA GLN A 131 7.78 5.40 4.66
C GLN A 131 8.56 4.31 3.90
N ASP A 132 8.82 3.15 4.49
CA ASP A 132 9.51 2.05 3.81
C ASP A 132 8.71 1.58 2.58
N PRO A 133 9.36 1.39 1.42
CA PRO A 133 8.70 0.95 0.19
C PRO A 133 7.91 -0.35 0.36
N THR A 134 8.36 -1.26 1.23
CA THR A 134 7.69 -2.53 1.49
C THR A 134 6.40 -2.34 2.27
N VAL A 135 6.41 -1.48 3.29
CA VAL A 135 5.20 -1.13 4.07
C VAL A 135 4.17 -0.50 3.14
N ARG A 136 4.59 0.49 2.35
CA ARG A 136 3.72 1.18 1.38
C ARG A 136 3.18 0.23 0.31
N TYR A 137 3.99 -0.70 -0.17
CA TYR A 137 3.58 -1.67 -1.19
C TYR A 137 2.51 -2.67 -0.70
N TYR A 138 2.59 -3.08 0.56
CA TYR A 138 1.59 -3.96 1.17
C TYR A 138 0.45 -3.22 1.87
N GLY A 139 0.51 -1.88 1.95
CA GLY A 139 -0.51 -1.06 2.61
C GLY A 139 -0.58 -1.31 4.11
N LEU A 140 0.56 -1.55 4.76
CA LEU A 140 0.59 -1.88 6.19
C LEU A 140 0.32 -0.66 7.06
N GLU A 141 -0.38 -0.89 8.17
CA GLU A 141 -0.71 0.12 9.18
C GLU A 141 0.20 0.04 10.40
N GLU A 142 0.25 1.13 11.16
CA GLU A 142 0.98 1.21 12.43
C GLU A 142 0.51 0.12 13.41
N GLY A 143 1.47 -0.50 14.10
CA GLY A 143 1.22 -1.62 15.02
C GLY A 143 1.08 -3.00 14.34
N GLN A 144 1.10 -3.08 13.02
CA GLN A 144 1.20 -4.37 12.34
C GLN A 144 2.61 -4.94 12.43
N VAL A 145 2.71 -6.25 12.64
CA VAL A 145 3.99 -6.96 12.75
C VAL A 145 4.24 -7.78 11.49
N VAL A 146 5.43 -7.60 10.91
CA VAL A 146 5.88 -8.30 9.72
C VAL A 146 6.98 -9.28 10.09
N LYS A 147 6.79 -10.54 9.69
CA LYS A 147 7.83 -11.56 9.68
C LYS A 147 8.66 -11.40 8.42
N VAL A 148 9.96 -11.17 8.59
CA VAL A 148 10.94 -11.05 7.52
C VAL A 148 11.82 -12.29 7.53
N THR A 149 11.79 -13.05 6.43
CA THR A 149 12.59 -14.26 6.26
C THR A 149 13.66 -14.00 5.21
N TYR A 150 14.92 -14.03 5.64
CA TYR A 150 16.09 -13.98 4.78
C TYR A 150 16.42 -15.41 4.38
N LYS A 151 16.43 -15.66 3.07
CA LYS A 151 16.95 -16.91 2.51
C LYS A 151 18.37 -16.63 2.05
N ASP A 152 19.29 -17.43 2.53
CA ASP A 152 20.66 -17.46 2.07
C ASP A 152 20.91 -18.87 1.53
N ASP A 153 21.69 -18.99 0.47
CA ASP A 153 21.99 -20.27 -0.16
C ASP A 153 23.01 -21.07 0.66
N LEU A 154 23.79 -20.37 1.48
CA LEU A 154 24.89 -20.94 2.26
C LEU A 154 24.53 -21.25 3.72
N THR A 155 23.46 -20.67 4.26
CA THR A 155 23.13 -20.73 5.70
C THR A 155 21.65 -21.03 5.96
N GLU A 156 21.33 -21.44 7.19
CA GLU A 156 19.94 -21.60 7.62
C GLU A 156 19.18 -20.27 7.51
N SER A 157 17.92 -20.34 7.06
CA SER A 157 17.10 -19.15 6.86
C SER A 157 16.94 -18.34 8.15
N ASN A 158 17.37 -17.07 8.13
CA ASN A 158 17.21 -16.16 9.27
C ASN A 158 15.81 -15.53 9.28
N VAL A 159 15.15 -15.57 10.43
CA VAL A 159 13.81 -15.00 10.62
C VAL A 159 13.87 -13.87 11.64
N THR A 160 13.43 -12.69 11.23
CA THR A 160 13.29 -11.50 12.09
C THR A 160 11.84 -11.02 12.08
N TYR A 161 11.41 -10.36 13.16
CA TYR A 161 10.09 -9.73 13.27
C TYR A 161 10.25 -8.23 13.46
N ARG A 162 9.49 -7.42 12.71
CA ARG A 162 9.52 -5.96 12.79
C ARG A 162 8.12 -5.39 12.93
N CYS A 163 7.96 -4.33 13.71
CA CYS A 163 6.68 -3.65 13.92
C CYS A 163 6.64 -2.34 13.13
N VAL A 164 5.53 -2.07 12.44
CA VAL A 164 5.34 -0.83 11.69
C VAL A 164 5.08 0.33 12.65
N TRP A 165 5.82 1.42 12.46
CA TRP A 165 5.73 2.66 13.23
C TRP A 165 5.72 3.88 12.31
#